data_AF-A0A2W2BMY9-F1
#
_entry.id   AF-A0A2W2BMY9-F1
#
_cell.length_a   1.000
_cell.length_b   1.000
_cell.length_c   1.000
_cell.angle_alpha   90.00
_cell.angle_beta   90.00
_cell.angle_gamma   90.00
#
_symmetry.space_group_name_H-M   'P 1'
#
loop_
_entity.id
_entity.type
_entity.pdbx_description
1 polymer ?
#
loop_
_entity_poly.entity_id
_entity_poly.type
_entity_poly.pdbx_seq_one_letter_code
_entity_poly.pdbx_strand_id
1 'polypeptide(L)'
;MTAPLRHWLTPVVAVFAALGVFAGPLPAAAAPTPPKPSGHEDGDSKLITDVIESTNRNYSQAKSRLEKSKKRQLELALEVERAQADLDALAPQVAQIAAQSYRTGRIGVVSMLLDTNTPDSFVRRAAALDELNMVNSKKLAEVNAVKTRAEQAKLALDAEVREQQKQTNLMAKNKRDAERALSLVGGLGFTGGLVSATSPVARVAPGRTSDGDWKPESCSENDPTTSGCITPRTLHMYKEVKRAGFNRFVGCYRPGGPWEHPKGRACDWSLQNSGFSPWHNRDTRMYGNNLAAFLIRNADRLGIYYVIWNRQIWFPATGWKSYSGPSNHTDHVHVSLL
;
A
#
# COMPACT_ATOMS: atom_id res chain seq x y z
N MET A 1 -31.36 36.47 -22.53
CA MET A 1 -30.81 35.22 -23.07
C MET A 1 -29.85 34.65 -22.03
N THR A 2 -30.35 33.77 -21.16
CA THR A 2 -29.63 33.23 -20.01
C THR A 2 -29.12 31.83 -20.34
N ALA A 3 -27.82 31.70 -20.59
CA ALA A 3 -27.17 30.40 -20.63
C ALA A 3 -27.11 29.83 -19.20
N PRO A 4 -27.60 28.61 -18.94
CA PRO A 4 -27.49 28.02 -17.62
C PRO A 4 -26.06 27.51 -17.41
N LEU A 5 -25.39 28.00 -16.35
CA LEU A 5 -24.14 27.49 -15.76
C LEU A 5 -24.35 26.10 -15.13
N ARG A 6 -24.86 25.15 -15.91
CA ARG A 6 -25.22 23.80 -15.45
C ARG A 6 -24.40 22.74 -16.16
N HIS A 7 -23.08 22.88 -16.26
CA HIS A 7 -22.20 21.85 -16.85
C HIS A 7 -20.89 21.63 -16.06
N TRP A 8 -20.71 22.22 -14.86
CA TRP A 8 -19.51 21.99 -14.03
C TRP A 8 -19.65 20.86 -13.01
N LEU A 9 -20.73 20.09 -13.09
CA LEU A 9 -20.99 18.92 -12.25
C LEU A 9 -21.08 17.67 -13.13
N THR A 10 -19.96 17.23 -13.67
CA THR A 10 -19.77 15.82 -14.01
C THR A 10 -19.02 15.16 -12.86
N PRO A 11 -19.57 14.09 -12.27
CA PRO A 11 -18.98 13.44 -11.12
C PRO A 11 -17.76 12.64 -11.59
N VAL A 12 -16.59 12.91 -11.01
CA VAL A 12 -15.45 11.96 -11.05
C VAL A 12 -15.58 10.92 -9.92
N VAL A 13 -16.70 10.91 -9.20
CA VAL A 13 -17.07 9.83 -8.28
C VAL A 13 -17.66 8.66 -9.08
N ALA A 14 -16.80 7.95 -9.82
CA ALA A 14 -17.09 6.64 -10.38
C ALA A 14 -15.77 5.89 -10.66
N VAL A 15 -14.97 5.64 -9.63
CA VAL A 15 -13.99 4.53 -9.63
C VAL A 15 -14.19 3.72 -8.35
N PHE A 16 -15.41 3.24 -8.16
CA PHE A 16 -15.69 2.08 -7.34
C PHE A 16 -16.51 1.12 -8.20
N ALA A 17 -16.00 -0.10 -8.36
CA ALA A 17 -16.60 -1.23 -9.08
C ALA A 17 -16.50 -1.23 -10.63
N ALA A 18 -15.39 -1.74 -11.16
CA ALA A 18 -15.36 -2.48 -12.41
C ALA A 18 -14.14 -3.43 -12.48
N LEU A 19 -14.07 -4.40 -11.57
CA LEU A 19 -13.31 -5.64 -11.81
C LEU A 19 -14.32 -6.73 -12.19
N GLY A 20 -14.82 -6.62 -13.41
CA GLY A 20 -15.63 -7.65 -14.05
C GLY A 20 -14.75 -8.84 -14.39
N VAL A 21 -15.09 -9.97 -13.80
CA VAL A 21 -14.55 -11.30 -14.08
C VAL A 21 -14.77 -11.63 -15.56
N PHE A 22 -13.69 -11.76 -16.33
CA PHE A 22 -13.72 -12.44 -17.62
C PHE A 22 -13.89 -13.94 -17.37
N ALA A 23 -15.11 -14.45 -17.55
CA ALA A 23 -15.39 -15.88 -17.69
C ALA A 23 -15.35 -16.23 -19.19
N GLY A 24 -14.21 -16.70 -19.66
CA GLY A 24 -14.05 -17.36 -20.97
C GLY A 24 -14.10 -18.88 -20.84
N PRO A 25 -14.45 -19.62 -21.92
CA PRO A 25 -14.70 -21.06 -21.87
C PRO A 25 -13.44 -21.86 -21.55
N LEU A 26 -13.62 -22.91 -20.74
CA LEU A 26 -12.58 -23.86 -20.31
C LEU A 26 -12.10 -24.71 -21.50
N PRO A 27 -10.79 -24.76 -21.82
CA PRO A 27 -10.23 -25.81 -22.66
C PRO A 27 -10.06 -27.10 -21.83
N ALA A 28 -10.32 -28.23 -22.48
CA ALA A 28 -10.26 -29.58 -21.93
C ALA A 28 -8.90 -29.92 -21.31
N ALA A 29 -8.93 -30.57 -20.14
CA ALA A 29 -7.75 -30.98 -19.39
C ALA A 29 -7.07 -32.19 -20.06
N ALA A 30 -5.83 -32.02 -20.50
CA ALA A 30 -4.89 -33.11 -20.71
C ALA A 30 -4.20 -33.44 -19.37
N ALA A 31 -4.07 -34.72 -19.05
CA ALA A 31 -3.50 -35.21 -17.80
C ALA A 31 -2.03 -34.77 -17.63
N PRO A 32 -1.59 -34.33 -16.43
CA PRO A 32 -0.23 -33.87 -16.21
C PRO A 32 0.72 -35.06 -16.06
N THR A 33 1.72 -35.13 -16.93
CA THR A 33 2.94 -35.93 -16.70
C THR A 33 3.71 -35.37 -15.50
N PRO A 34 4.29 -36.21 -14.62
CA PRO A 34 5.02 -35.74 -13.44
C PRO A 34 6.28 -34.96 -13.85
N PRO A 35 6.51 -33.75 -13.31
CA PRO A 35 7.68 -32.97 -13.64
C PRO A 35 8.95 -33.59 -13.04
N LYS A 36 9.95 -33.80 -13.90
CA LYS A 36 11.33 -34.13 -13.51
C LYS A 36 11.91 -32.96 -12.71
N PRO A 37 12.58 -33.19 -11.56
CA PRO A 37 13.23 -32.11 -10.81
C PRO A 37 14.39 -31.54 -11.64
N SER A 38 14.36 -30.25 -11.94
CA SER A 38 15.46 -29.54 -12.58
C SER A 38 16.59 -29.34 -11.57
N GLY A 39 17.67 -30.12 -11.72
CA GLY A 39 18.96 -29.77 -11.14
C GLY A 39 19.49 -28.55 -11.88
N HIS A 40 19.77 -27.47 -11.16
CA HIS A 40 20.42 -26.28 -11.72
C HIS A 40 21.83 -26.19 -11.15
N GLU A 41 22.80 -26.00 -12.04
CA GLU A 41 24.19 -25.69 -11.73
C GLU A 41 24.27 -24.35 -10.95
N ASP A 42 25.25 -24.24 -10.05
CA ASP A 42 25.37 -23.21 -9.00
C ASP A 42 25.50 -21.75 -9.50
N GLY A 43 25.60 -21.53 -10.82
CA GLY A 43 25.70 -20.20 -11.44
C GLY A 43 24.35 -19.55 -11.76
N ASP A 44 23.45 -20.29 -12.41
CA ASP A 44 22.13 -19.77 -12.85
C ASP A 44 21.20 -19.53 -11.66
N SER A 45 21.32 -20.35 -10.62
CA SER A 45 20.54 -20.22 -9.38
C SER A 45 20.83 -18.91 -8.63
N LYS A 46 22.06 -18.40 -8.66
CA LYS A 46 22.43 -17.11 -8.05
C LYS A 46 21.79 -15.93 -8.78
N LEU A 47 21.87 -15.90 -10.11
CA LEU A 47 21.24 -14.84 -10.91
C LEU A 47 19.71 -14.82 -10.73
N ILE A 48 19.07 -15.99 -10.65
CA ILE A 48 17.63 -16.10 -10.39
C ILE A 48 17.30 -15.59 -8.98
N THR A 49 18.12 -15.91 -7.97
CA THR A 49 17.94 -15.43 -6.59
C THR A 49 18.07 -13.91 -6.51
N ASP A 50 19.04 -13.31 -7.20
CA ASP A 50 19.23 -11.86 -7.21
C ASP A 50 18.07 -11.12 -7.91
N VAL A 51 17.54 -11.69 -8.99
CA VAL A 51 16.35 -11.18 -9.69
C VAL A 51 15.11 -11.25 -8.80
N ILE A 52 14.91 -12.36 -8.07
CA ILE A 52 13.76 -12.50 -7.16
C ILE A 52 13.91 -11.57 -5.95
N GLU A 53 15.11 -11.42 -5.38
CA GLU A 53 15.38 -10.49 -4.28
C GLU A 53 15.09 -9.05 -4.69
N SER A 54 15.66 -8.60 -5.81
CA SER A 54 15.42 -7.26 -6.34
C SER A 54 13.95 -7.01 -6.68
N THR A 55 13.25 -8.00 -7.25
CA THR A 55 11.82 -7.89 -7.54
C THR A 55 10.98 -7.76 -6.27
N ASN A 56 11.32 -8.50 -5.21
CA ASN A 56 10.63 -8.40 -3.92
C ASN A 56 10.90 -7.04 -3.23
N ARG A 57 12.12 -6.51 -3.31
CA ARG A 57 12.44 -5.14 -2.83
C ARG A 57 11.62 -4.10 -3.58
N ASN A 58 11.59 -4.16 -4.91
CA ASN A 58 10.81 -3.25 -5.75
C ASN A 58 9.31 -3.34 -5.46
N TYR A 59 8.78 -4.54 -5.22
CA TYR A 59 7.40 -4.75 -4.81
C TYR A 59 7.08 -4.14 -3.44
N SER A 60 7.96 -4.33 -2.46
CA SER A 60 7.84 -3.71 -1.12
C SER A 60 7.81 -2.18 -1.19
N GLN A 61 8.71 -1.59 -1.99
CA GLN A 61 8.75 -0.14 -2.22
C GLN A 61 7.48 0.37 -2.88
N ALA A 62 7.05 -0.27 -3.98
CA ALA A 62 5.84 0.12 -4.70
C ALA A 62 4.59 0.04 -3.81
N LYS A 63 4.49 -1.00 -2.98
CA LYS A 63 3.42 -1.16 -1.97
C LYS A 63 3.45 -0.04 -0.94
N SER A 64 4.63 0.30 -0.40
CA SER A 64 4.79 1.38 0.58
C SER A 64 4.40 2.74 -0.01
N ARG A 65 4.79 3.03 -1.25
CA ARG A 65 4.40 4.24 -1.98
C ARG A 65 2.89 4.29 -2.22
N LEU A 66 2.29 3.18 -2.63
CA LEU A 66 0.85 3.08 -2.82
C LEU A 66 0.08 3.37 -1.52
N GLU A 67 0.49 2.81 -0.39
CA GLU A 67 -0.18 3.05 0.90
C GLU A 67 -0.02 4.50 1.39
N LYS A 68 1.14 5.14 1.14
CA LYS A 68 1.30 6.58 1.39
C LYS A 68 0.38 7.42 0.50
N SER A 69 0.32 7.11 -0.80
CA SER A 69 -0.53 7.81 -1.75
C SER A 69 -2.02 7.66 -1.41
N LYS A 70 -2.47 6.48 -0.94
CA LYS A 70 -3.85 6.30 -0.45
C LYS A 70 -4.18 7.16 0.77
N LYS A 71 -3.24 7.30 1.71
CA LYS A 71 -3.41 8.23 2.86
C LYS A 71 -3.52 9.67 2.38
N ARG A 72 -2.65 10.08 1.45
CA ARG A 72 -2.68 11.42 0.88
C ARG A 72 -3.96 11.69 0.08
N GLN A 73 -4.43 10.70 -0.65
CA GLN A 73 -5.72 10.74 -1.36
C GLN A 73 -6.87 10.96 -0.38
N LEU A 74 -6.90 10.27 0.76
CA LEU A 74 -7.92 10.46 1.78
C LEU A 74 -7.89 11.89 2.37
N GLU A 75 -6.69 12.40 2.68
CA GLU A 75 -6.52 13.77 3.17
C GLU A 75 -7.03 14.81 2.16
N LEU A 76 -6.66 14.65 0.89
CA LEU A 76 -7.10 15.54 -0.19
C LEU A 76 -8.60 15.42 -0.47
N ALA A 77 -9.17 14.23 -0.38
CA ALA A 77 -10.61 14.03 -0.55
C ALA A 77 -11.40 14.77 0.54
N LEU A 78 -10.95 14.69 1.80
CA LEU A 78 -11.55 15.44 2.91
C LEU A 78 -11.38 16.96 2.75
N GLU A 79 -10.26 17.42 2.19
CA GLU A 79 -10.05 18.83 1.89
C GLU A 79 -10.99 19.35 0.79
N VAL A 80 -11.19 18.57 -0.27
CA VAL A 80 -12.16 18.89 -1.34
C VAL A 80 -13.58 18.95 -0.79
N GLU A 81 -13.97 17.99 0.05
CA GLU A 81 -15.29 17.96 0.69
C GLU A 81 -15.52 19.20 1.57
N ARG A 82 -14.54 19.56 2.40
CA ARG A 82 -14.61 20.78 3.22
C ARG A 82 -14.70 22.04 2.38
N ALA A 83 -13.87 22.18 1.35
CA ALA A 83 -13.89 23.35 0.49
C ALA A 83 -15.21 23.46 -0.28
N GLN A 84 -15.82 22.35 -0.68
CA GLN A 84 -17.15 22.35 -1.28
C GLN A 84 -18.23 22.80 -0.29
N ALA A 85 -18.19 22.31 0.95
CA ALA A 85 -19.11 22.75 2.00
C ALA A 85 -18.99 24.25 2.30
N ASP A 86 -17.75 24.79 2.32
CA ASP A 86 -17.50 26.22 2.50
C ASP A 86 -18.08 27.05 1.33
N LEU A 87 -17.94 26.59 0.08
CA LEU A 87 -18.56 27.23 -1.08
C LEU A 87 -20.07 27.23 -1.01
N ASP A 88 -20.69 26.11 -0.60
CA ASP A 88 -22.13 25.98 -0.46
C ASP A 88 -22.66 26.90 0.66
N ALA A 89 -21.90 27.07 1.75
CA ALA A 89 -22.22 28.00 2.83
C ALA A 89 -22.09 29.47 2.43
N LEU A 90 -21.16 29.81 1.53
CA LEU A 90 -20.97 31.16 1.00
C LEU A 90 -21.94 31.51 -0.13
N ALA A 91 -22.52 30.50 -0.81
CA ALA A 91 -23.39 30.69 -1.97
C ALA A 91 -24.59 31.63 -1.72
N PRO A 92 -25.32 31.55 -0.58
CA PRO A 92 -26.42 32.48 -0.29
C PRO A 92 -25.95 33.93 -0.18
N GLN A 93 -24.76 34.16 0.38
CA GLN A 93 -24.21 35.50 0.56
C GLN A 93 -23.84 36.13 -0.79
N VAL A 94 -23.22 35.36 -1.68
CA VAL A 94 -22.92 35.82 -3.05
C VAL A 94 -24.20 36.08 -3.83
N ALA A 95 -25.21 35.21 -3.69
CA ALA A 95 -26.51 35.40 -4.33
C ALA A 95 -27.21 36.68 -3.86
N GLN A 96 -27.11 37.02 -2.57
CA GLN A 96 -27.63 38.29 -2.03
C GLN A 96 -26.90 39.50 -2.62
N ILE A 97 -25.57 39.48 -2.67
CA ILE A 97 -24.77 40.57 -3.28
C ILE A 97 -25.17 40.76 -4.74
N ALA A 98 -25.27 39.67 -5.50
CA ALA A 98 -25.68 39.70 -6.90
C ALA A 98 -27.12 40.22 -7.08
N ALA A 99 -28.06 39.75 -6.27
CA ALA A 99 -29.45 40.19 -6.32
C ALA A 99 -29.62 41.67 -5.96
N GLN A 100 -28.89 42.16 -4.96
CA GLN A 100 -28.89 43.58 -4.59
C GLN A 100 -28.30 44.44 -5.70
N SER A 101 -27.13 44.07 -6.22
CA SER A 101 -26.49 44.77 -7.34
C SER A 101 -27.38 44.83 -8.58
N TYR A 102 -28.15 43.77 -8.85
CA TYR A 102 -29.11 43.71 -9.95
C TYR A 102 -30.33 44.62 -9.74
N ARG A 103 -30.88 44.65 -8.53
CA ARG A 103 -32.07 45.47 -8.20
C ARG A 103 -31.78 46.97 -8.19
N THR A 104 -30.67 47.38 -7.59
CA THR A 104 -30.32 48.81 -7.52
C THR A 104 -29.74 49.31 -8.83
N GLY A 105 -28.99 48.47 -9.55
CA GLY A 105 -28.31 48.85 -10.78
C GLY A 105 -27.32 50.00 -10.58
N ARG A 106 -26.56 50.36 -11.63
CA ARG A 106 -25.59 51.46 -11.53
C ARG A 106 -26.24 52.84 -11.42
N ILE A 107 -27.40 53.02 -12.07
CA ILE A 107 -28.13 54.28 -12.10
C ILE A 107 -28.85 54.56 -10.77
N GLY A 108 -29.38 53.52 -10.11
CA GLY A 108 -30.09 53.69 -8.83
C GLY A 108 -29.18 54.15 -7.70
N VAL A 109 -27.91 53.70 -7.68
CA VAL A 109 -26.93 54.15 -6.67
C VAL A 109 -26.56 55.62 -6.87
N VAL A 110 -26.37 56.06 -8.12
CA VAL A 110 -26.13 57.48 -8.44
C VAL A 110 -27.35 58.33 -8.06
N SER A 111 -28.56 57.86 -8.35
CA SER A 111 -29.78 58.56 -7.96
C SER A 111 -29.94 58.69 -6.44
N MET A 112 -29.60 57.64 -5.68
CA MET A 112 -29.67 57.65 -4.21
C MET A 112 -28.64 58.60 -3.57
N LEU A 113 -27.48 58.77 -4.21
CA LEU A 113 -26.47 59.74 -3.80
C LEU A 113 -26.90 61.16 -4.15
N LEU A 114 -27.52 61.39 -5.31
CA LEU A 114 -27.95 62.72 -5.74
C LEU A 114 -29.23 63.23 -5.03
N ASP A 115 -30.07 62.32 -4.51
CA ASP A 115 -31.28 62.62 -3.74
C ASP A 115 -30.96 62.99 -2.26
N THR A 116 -29.93 63.80 -2.05
CA THR A 116 -29.52 64.30 -0.73
C THR A 116 -29.60 65.81 -0.66
N ASN A 117 -30.27 66.32 0.38
CA ASN A 117 -30.59 67.75 0.49
C ASN A 117 -29.46 68.59 1.10
N THR A 118 -28.40 67.95 1.62
CA THR A 118 -27.24 68.63 2.21
C THR A 118 -25.91 67.94 1.86
N PRO A 119 -24.81 68.70 1.71
CA PRO A 119 -23.47 68.12 1.45
C PRO A 119 -23.03 67.08 2.48
N ASP A 120 -23.37 67.29 3.76
CA ASP A 120 -23.01 66.39 4.86
C ASP A 120 -23.66 65.01 4.72
N SER A 121 -24.92 64.98 4.28
CA SER A 121 -25.67 63.73 4.07
C SER A 121 -25.19 62.95 2.85
N PHE A 122 -24.73 63.64 1.81
CA PHE A 122 -24.07 63.05 0.65
C PHE A 122 -22.80 62.28 1.07
N VAL A 123 -21.91 62.93 1.82
CA VAL A 123 -20.64 62.34 2.25
C VAL A 123 -20.87 61.09 3.12
N ARG A 124 -21.85 61.12 4.04
CA ARG A 124 -22.18 59.95 4.88
C ARG A 124 -22.71 58.77 4.05
N ARG A 125 -23.60 59.01 3.07
CA ARG A 125 -24.09 57.95 2.18
C ARG A 125 -22.97 57.39 1.29
N ALA A 126 -22.09 58.26 0.79
CA ALA A 126 -20.94 57.84 0.01
C ALA A 126 -19.98 56.96 0.82
N ALA A 127 -19.68 57.34 2.07
CA ALA A 127 -18.85 56.53 2.97
C ALA A 127 -19.48 55.17 3.30
N ALA A 128 -20.79 55.12 3.56
CA ALA A 128 -21.50 53.86 3.81
C ALA A 128 -21.51 52.93 2.57
N LEU A 129 -21.64 53.50 1.37
CA LEU A 129 -21.56 52.74 0.12
C LEU A 129 -20.16 52.14 -0.09
N ASP A 130 -19.11 52.91 0.22
CA ASP A 130 -17.73 52.44 0.14
C ASP A 130 -17.45 51.30 1.13
N GLU A 131 -17.93 51.41 2.38
CA GLU A 131 -17.84 50.34 3.37
C GLU A 131 -18.54 49.05 2.90
N LEU A 132 -19.74 49.17 2.33
CA LEU A 132 -20.45 48.02 1.75
C LEU A 132 -19.68 47.38 0.58
N ASN A 133 -19.06 48.19 -0.28
CA ASN A 133 -18.22 47.70 -1.37
C ASN A 133 -16.96 46.97 -0.85
N MET A 134 -16.35 47.46 0.22
CA MET A 134 -15.22 46.79 0.87
C MET A 134 -15.64 45.42 1.45
N VAL A 135 -16.79 45.35 2.13
CA VAL A 135 -17.32 44.09 2.67
C VAL A 135 -17.65 43.09 1.54
N ASN A 136 -18.29 43.55 0.46
CA ASN A 136 -18.60 42.70 -0.68
C ASN A 136 -17.34 42.18 -1.38
N SER A 137 -16.34 43.05 -1.56
CA SER A 137 -15.05 42.69 -2.16
C SER A 137 -14.32 41.64 -1.31
N LYS A 138 -14.34 41.78 0.03
CA LYS A 138 -13.75 40.81 0.95
C LYS A 138 -14.44 39.43 0.85
N LYS A 139 -15.78 39.40 0.81
CA LYS A 139 -16.54 38.14 0.66
C LYS A 139 -16.27 37.47 -0.69
N LEU A 140 -16.20 38.23 -1.78
CA LEU A 140 -15.86 37.69 -3.09
C LEU A 140 -14.42 37.16 -3.14
N ALA A 141 -13.48 37.84 -2.48
CA ALA A 141 -12.11 37.37 -2.36
C ALA A 141 -12.02 36.04 -1.58
N GLU A 142 -12.80 35.90 -0.51
CA GLU A 142 -12.91 34.66 0.27
C GLU A 142 -13.44 33.50 -0.59
N VAL A 143 -14.53 33.70 -1.32
CA VAL A 143 -15.09 32.69 -2.23
C VAL A 143 -14.08 32.28 -3.30
N ASN A 144 -13.39 33.24 -3.91
CA ASN A 144 -12.35 32.95 -4.90
C ASN A 144 -11.18 32.17 -4.30
N ALA A 145 -10.79 32.46 -3.06
CA ALA A 145 -9.75 31.73 -2.35
C ALA A 145 -10.17 30.27 -2.07
N VAL A 146 -11.39 30.05 -1.56
CA VAL A 146 -11.93 28.70 -1.32
C VAL A 146 -12.05 27.93 -2.63
N LYS A 147 -12.55 28.56 -3.71
CA LYS A 147 -12.65 27.94 -5.03
C LYS A 147 -11.28 27.51 -5.56
N THR A 148 -10.29 28.41 -5.51
CA THR A 148 -8.92 28.10 -5.96
C THR A 148 -8.33 26.95 -5.15
N ARG A 149 -8.55 26.94 -3.84
CA ARG A 149 -8.11 25.84 -2.96
C ARG A 149 -8.77 24.51 -3.33
N ALA A 150 -10.09 24.50 -3.58
CA ALA A 150 -10.82 23.31 -4.00
C ALA A 150 -10.30 22.75 -5.33
N GLU A 151 -10.06 23.62 -6.31
CA GLU A 151 -9.50 23.26 -7.62
C GLU A 151 -8.10 22.67 -7.49
N GLN A 152 -7.22 23.29 -6.69
CA GLN A 152 -5.88 22.78 -6.42
C GLN A 152 -5.90 21.42 -5.71
N ALA A 153 -6.75 21.27 -4.69
CA ALA A 153 -6.90 20.01 -3.95
C ALA A 153 -7.42 18.89 -4.85
N LYS A 154 -8.36 19.19 -5.76
CA LYS A 154 -8.86 18.23 -6.75
C LYS A 154 -7.79 17.84 -7.78
N LEU A 155 -7.02 18.79 -8.29
CA LEU A 155 -5.90 18.50 -9.19
C LEU A 155 -4.84 17.62 -8.53
N ALA A 156 -4.53 17.90 -7.26
CA ALA A 156 -3.62 17.08 -6.46
C ALA A 156 -4.19 15.67 -6.23
N LEU A 157 -5.50 15.56 -5.94
CA LEU A 157 -6.18 14.27 -5.76
C LEU A 157 -6.12 13.42 -7.04
N ASP A 158 -6.40 14.03 -8.20
CA ASP A 158 -6.31 13.35 -9.50
C ASP A 158 -4.87 12.91 -9.82
N ALA A 159 -3.87 13.71 -9.41
CA ALA A 159 -2.46 13.34 -9.55
C ALA A 159 -2.10 12.14 -8.66
N GLU A 160 -2.59 12.09 -7.41
CA GLU A 160 -2.41 10.93 -6.53
C GLU A 160 -3.05 9.68 -7.13
N VAL A 161 -4.28 9.75 -7.65
CA VAL A 161 -4.93 8.61 -8.30
C VAL A 161 -4.10 8.08 -9.49
N ARG A 162 -3.53 8.97 -10.31
CA ARG A 162 -2.63 8.55 -11.41
C ARG A 162 -1.37 7.87 -10.87
N GLU A 163 -0.81 8.35 -9.77
CA GLU A 163 0.35 7.73 -9.14
C GLU A 163 0.03 6.34 -8.58
N GLN A 164 -1.13 6.17 -7.94
CA GLN A 164 -1.61 4.86 -7.49
C GLN A 164 -1.74 3.86 -8.66
N GLN A 165 -2.25 4.31 -9.80
CA GLN A 165 -2.34 3.46 -11.00
C GLN A 165 -0.95 3.03 -11.51
N LYS A 166 0.05 3.92 -11.46
CA LYS A 166 1.42 3.56 -11.82
C LYS A 166 2.01 2.53 -10.86
N GLN A 167 1.83 2.71 -9.55
CA GLN A 167 2.34 1.78 -8.54
C GLN A 167 1.68 0.39 -8.65
N THR A 168 0.36 0.34 -8.87
CA THR A 168 -0.36 -0.93 -9.09
C THR A 168 0.09 -1.63 -10.37
N ASN A 169 0.31 -0.90 -11.46
CA ASN A 169 0.86 -1.45 -12.70
C ASN A 169 2.28 -1.99 -12.52
N LEU A 170 3.13 -1.28 -11.77
CA LEU A 170 4.48 -1.73 -11.43
C LEU A 170 4.44 -3.01 -10.58
N MET A 171 3.58 -3.07 -9.58
CA MET A 171 3.38 -4.27 -8.76
C MET A 171 2.90 -5.45 -9.60
N ALA A 172 1.98 -5.23 -10.54
CA ALA A 172 1.51 -6.27 -11.47
C ALA A 172 2.61 -6.73 -12.45
N LYS A 173 3.49 -5.83 -12.88
CA LYS A 173 4.68 -6.17 -13.67
C LYS A 173 5.66 -7.01 -12.84
N ASN A 174 6.03 -6.55 -11.65
CA ASN A 174 6.92 -7.27 -10.73
C ASN A 174 6.39 -8.66 -10.41
N LYS A 175 5.09 -8.80 -10.18
CA LYS A 175 4.44 -10.09 -10.01
C LYS A 175 4.65 -11.00 -11.24
N ARG A 176 4.39 -10.50 -12.45
CA ARG A 176 4.58 -11.27 -13.69
C ARG A 176 6.03 -11.66 -13.93
N ASP A 177 6.98 -10.74 -13.70
CA ASP A 177 8.40 -10.99 -13.90
C ASP A 177 8.93 -12.02 -12.91
N ALA A 178 8.53 -11.93 -11.64
CA ALA A 178 8.85 -12.94 -10.65
C ALA A 178 8.14 -14.28 -10.93
N GLU A 179 6.91 -14.29 -11.46
CA GLU A 179 6.24 -15.52 -11.89
C GLU A 179 6.93 -16.18 -13.08
N ARG A 180 7.46 -15.42 -14.04
CA ARG A 180 8.26 -15.94 -15.15
C ARG A 180 9.56 -16.55 -14.65
N ALA A 181 10.31 -15.81 -13.83
CA ALA A 181 11.55 -16.30 -13.21
C ALA A 181 11.30 -17.59 -12.43
N LEU A 182 10.14 -17.71 -11.79
CA LEU A 182 9.78 -18.88 -11.01
C LEU A 182 9.21 -20.05 -11.85
N SER A 183 8.56 -19.78 -12.98
CA SER A 183 8.09 -20.84 -13.89
C SER A 183 9.23 -21.62 -14.52
N LEU A 184 10.39 -20.98 -14.70
CA LEU A 184 11.64 -21.61 -15.15
C LEU A 184 12.18 -22.64 -14.13
N VAL A 185 11.71 -22.61 -12.88
CA VAL A 185 12.11 -23.53 -11.80
C VAL A 185 10.96 -24.42 -11.29
N GLY A 186 9.89 -24.60 -12.06
CA GLY A 186 8.88 -25.66 -11.82
C GLY A 186 7.71 -25.32 -10.89
N GLY A 187 7.40 -24.04 -10.65
CA GLY A 187 6.29 -23.63 -9.79
C GLY A 187 4.91 -23.62 -10.48
N LEU A 188 4.06 -24.63 -10.22
CA LEU A 188 2.62 -24.59 -10.52
C LEU A 188 1.84 -24.19 -9.24
N GLY A 189 0.91 -23.23 -9.37
CA GLY A 189 0.21 -22.64 -8.22
C GLY A 189 -0.96 -23.48 -7.72
N PHE A 190 -1.11 -23.59 -6.40
CA PHE A 190 -2.37 -24.00 -5.74
C PHE A 190 -2.52 -23.21 -4.44
N THR A 191 -3.62 -22.46 -4.30
CA THR A 191 -3.96 -21.74 -3.08
C THR A 191 -4.72 -22.65 -2.14
N GLY A 192 -4.01 -23.48 -1.38
CA GLY A 192 -4.58 -24.15 -0.20
C GLY A 192 -4.76 -23.13 0.93
N GLY A 193 -5.75 -22.26 0.80
CA GLY A 193 -5.98 -21.12 1.68
C GLY A 193 -6.00 -21.52 3.16
N LEU A 194 -4.98 -21.08 3.90
CA LEU A 194 -4.99 -21.06 5.36
C LEU A 194 -4.28 -19.78 5.81
N VAL A 195 -4.93 -18.64 5.64
CA VAL A 195 -4.54 -17.41 6.34
C VAL A 195 -5.35 -17.39 7.62
N SER A 196 -4.70 -17.65 8.77
CA SER A 196 -5.35 -17.47 10.07
C SER A 196 -5.80 -16.02 10.22
N ALA A 197 -7.11 -15.80 10.32
CA ALA A 197 -7.71 -14.47 10.36
C ALA A 197 -7.26 -13.64 11.58
N THR A 198 -6.75 -14.28 12.64
CA THR A 198 -6.50 -13.69 13.96
C THR A 198 -5.03 -13.63 14.39
N SER A 199 -4.09 -13.73 13.44
CA SER A 199 -2.66 -13.65 13.77
C SER A 199 -2.23 -12.25 14.27
N PRO A 200 -1.43 -12.15 15.36
CA PRO A 200 -0.91 -10.87 15.85
C PRO A 200 -0.12 -10.09 14.80
N VAL A 201 -0.17 -8.76 14.90
CA VAL A 201 0.61 -7.85 14.04
C VAL A 201 2.00 -7.64 14.67
N ALA A 202 3.03 -7.92 13.88
CA ALA A 202 4.42 -7.74 14.28
C ALA A 202 4.80 -6.25 14.34
N ARG A 203 5.78 -5.90 15.16
CA ARG A 203 6.43 -4.58 15.09
C ARG A 203 7.31 -4.51 13.84
N VAL A 204 7.47 -3.31 13.28
CA VAL A 204 8.33 -3.12 12.09
C VAL A 204 9.78 -3.40 12.48
N ALA A 205 10.46 -4.22 11.68
CA ALA A 205 11.85 -4.60 11.88
C ALA A 205 12.81 -3.42 11.65
N PRO A 206 14.02 -3.48 12.22
CA PRO A 206 15.07 -2.52 11.91
C PRO A 206 15.46 -2.57 10.42
N GLY A 207 15.95 -1.44 9.91
CA GLY A 207 16.44 -1.33 8.54
C GLY A 207 15.40 -0.92 7.49
N ARG A 208 14.12 -0.75 7.84
CA ARG A 208 13.10 -0.26 6.90
C ARG A 208 13.30 1.22 6.59
N THR A 209 13.40 1.58 5.31
CA THR A 209 13.50 2.97 4.86
C THR A 209 12.13 3.63 4.79
N SER A 210 12.10 4.96 4.70
CA SER A 210 10.87 5.74 4.49
C SER A 210 10.13 5.27 3.25
N ASP A 211 10.84 4.88 2.20
CA ASP A 211 10.24 4.50 0.91
C ASP A 211 9.82 3.02 0.86
N GLY A 212 10.01 2.27 1.96
CA GLY A 212 9.61 0.87 2.07
C GLY A 212 10.64 -0.13 1.55
N ASP A 213 11.86 0.32 1.31
CA ASP A 213 13.01 -0.57 1.06
C ASP A 213 13.62 -1.06 2.38
N TRP A 214 14.53 -2.01 2.28
CA TRP A 214 15.23 -2.60 3.41
C TRP A 214 16.75 -2.43 3.26
N LYS A 215 17.40 -1.80 4.23
CA LYS A 215 18.86 -1.70 4.22
C LYS A 215 19.50 -3.10 4.22
N PRO A 216 20.56 -3.33 3.44
CA PRO A 216 21.36 -4.55 3.59
C PRO A 216 21.90 -4.64 5.02
N GLU A 217 21.79 -5.82 5.62
CA GLU A 217 22.30 -6.10 6.96
C GLU A 217 23.23 -7.31 6.89
N SER A 218 24.30 -7.25 7.67
CA SER A 218 25.23 -8.36 7.86
C SER A 218 25.00 -9.05 9.21
N CYS A 219 25.60 -10.22 9.33
CA CYS A 219 25.65 -11.01 10.55
C CYS A 219 26.36 -10.20 11.65
N SER A 220 25.61 -9.71 12.65
CA SER A 220 26.14 -8.80 13.68
C SER A 220 25.60 -9.06 15.09
N GLU A 221 24.51 -9.81 15.20
CA GLU A 221 23.88 -10.15 16.48
C GLU A 221 24.16 -11.61 16.83
N ASN A 222 24.27 -11.93 18.11
CA ASN A 222 24.38 -13.34 18.54
C ASN A 222 23.08 -14.08 18.22
N ASP A 223 23.19 -15.26 17.61
CA ASP A 223 22.05 -16.13 17.34
C ASP A 223 21.56 -16.76 18.67
N PRO A 224 20.31 -16.51 19.11
CA PRO A 224 19.78 -17.13 20.32
C PRO A 224 19.44 -18.61 20.15
N THR A 225 19.62 -19.16 18.95
CA THR A 225 19.18 -20.52 18.57
C THR A 225 20.35 -21.47 18.28
N THR A 226 21.53 -20.94 17.97
CA THR A 226 22.76 -21.70 17.65
C THR A 226 24.00 -20.96 18.17
N SER A 227 25.21 -21.39 17.79
CA SER A 227 26.48 -20.75 18.21
C SER A 227 27.01 -19.68 17.22
N GLY A 228 26.19 -19.22 16.29
CA GLY A 228 26.60 -18.26 15.26
C GLY A 228 26.07 -16.83 15.46
N CYS A 229 26.02 -16.09 14.35
CA CYS A 229 25.41 -14.76 14.32
C CYS A 229 24.22 -14.70 13.37
N ILE A 230 23.37 -13.72 13.59
CA ILE A 230 22.23 -13.37 12.73
C ILE A 230 22.20 -11.86 12.47
N THR A 231 21.41 -11.43 11.49
CA THR A 231 21.18 -10.00 11.28
C THR A 231 20.25 -9.43 12.36
N PRO A 232 20.29 -8.11 12.62
CA PRO A 232 19.33 -7.43 13.50
C PRO A 232 17.87 -7.69 13.12
N ARG A 233 17.55 -7.75 11.82
CA ARG A 233 16.23 -8.08 11.31
C ARG A 233 15.82 -9.52 11.62
N THR A 234 16.72 -10.49 11.45
CA THR A 234 16.44 -11.90 11.81
C THR A 234 16.21 -12.03 13.31
N LEU A 235 17.01 -11.37 14.15
CA LEU A 235 16.79 -11.36 15.61
C LEU A 235 15.44 -10.73 15.98
N HIS A 236 15.06 -9.63 15.32
CA HIS A 236 13.76 -9.00 15.53
C HIS A 236 12.61 -9.93 15.12
N MET A 237 12.71 -10.56 13.94
CA MET A 237 11.74 -11.57 13.50
C MET A 237 11.62 -12.71 14.52
N TYR A 238 12.74 -13.20 15.05
CA TYR A 238 12.75 -14.27 16.06
C TYR A 238 11.96 -13.86 17.30
N LYS A 239 12.21 -12.66 17.83
CA LYS A 239 11.51 -12.11 18.99
C LYS A 239 10.01 -11.95 18.72
N GLU A 240 9.63 -11.50 17.53
CA GLU A 240 8.24 -11.29 17.15
C GLU A 240 7.48 -12.61 16.96
N VAL A 241 8.12 -13.63 16.39
CA VAL A 241 7.56 -14.98 16.26
C VAL A 241 7.36 -15.62 17.64
N LYS A 242 8.35 -15.52 18.55
CA LYS A 242 8.20 -15.96 19.95
C LYS A 242 7.09 -15.19 20.67
N ARG A 243 7.02 -13.86 20.50
CA ARG A 243 5.97 -13.00 21.06
C ARG A 243 4.56 -13.39 20.58
N ALA A 244 4.44 -13.90 19.37
CA ALA A 244 3.18 -14.41 18.82
C ALA A 244 2.82 -15.83 19.33
N GLY A 245 3.65 -16.44 20.19
CA GLY A 245 3.38 -17.73 20.82
C GLY A 245 4.00 -18.95 20.12
N PHE A 246 4.76 -18.74 19.03
CA PHE A 246 5.42 -19.82 18.31
C PHE A 246 6.74 -20.16 19.00
N ASN A 247 6.70 -21.08 19.96
CA ASN A 247 7.81 -21.33 20.88
C ASN A 247 8.61 -22.63 20.62
N ARG A 248 8.28 -23.39 19.57
CA ARG A 248 8.98 -24.64 19.21
C ARG A 248 10.44 -24.41 18.83
N PHE A 249 11.16 -25.53 18.68
CA PHE A 249 12.58 -25.53 18.33
C PHE A 249 12.82 -24.75 17.03
N VAL A 250 13.94 -24.05 16.97
CA VAL A 250 14.31 -23.23 15.82
C VAL A 250 15.82 -23.23 15.69
N GLY A 251 16.32 -23.19 14.46
CA GLY A 251 17.73 -22.98 14.17
C GLY A 251 17.87 -21.91 13.08
N CYS A 252 18.61 -20.85 13.37
CA CYS A 252 18.76 -19.72 12.46
C CYS A 252 20.08 -19.75 11.70
N TYR A 253 21.21 -19.79 12.40
CA TYR A 253 22.51 -19.84 11.75
C TYR A 253 23.02 -21.26 11.57
N ARG A 254 23.62 -21.52 10.40
CA ARG A 254 24.53 -22.66 10.19
C ARG A 254 25.57 -22.27 9.13
N PRO A 255 26.85 -22.66 9.29
CA PRO A 255 27.87 -22.36 8.30
C PRO A 255 27.70 -23.22 7.03
N GLY A 256 28.19 -22.71 5.90
CA GLY A 256 28.29 -23.46 4.64
C GLY A 256 27.19 -23.18 3.60
N GLY A 257 27.57 -23.25 2.33
CA GLY A 257 26.71 -22.96 1.17
C GLY A 257 26.51 -21.46 0.90
N PRO A 258 25.99 -21.09 -0.29
CA PRO A 258 25.78 -19.69 -0.69
C PRO A 258 24.47 -19.07 -0.17
N TRP A 259 23.68 -19.83 0.57
CA TRP A 259 22.30 -19.52 0.96
C TRP A 259 22.21 -18.57 2.17
N GLU A 260 21.01 -18.40 2.73
CA GLU A 260 20.70 -17.36 3.70
C GLU A 260 21.11 -17.69 5.15
N HIS A 261 21.19 -18.97 5.52
CA HIS A 261 21.59 -19.36 6.89
C HIS A 261 23.01 -18.89 7.27
N PRO A 262 24.07 -19.08 6.45
CA PRO A 262 25.40 -18.56 6.77
C PRO A 262 25.49 -17.04 6.80
N LYS A 263 24.55 -16.35 6.15
CA LYS A 263 24.44 -14.89 6.15
C LYS A 263 23.71 -14.36 7.38
N GLY A 264 23.17 -15.24 8.23
CA GLY A 264 22.36 -14.84 9.37
C GLY A 264 20.97 -14.31 9.00
N ARG A 265 20.50 -14.62 7.78
CA ARG A 265 19.26 -14.10 7.16
C ARG A 265 18.13 -15.13 7.12
N ALA A 266 18.25 -16.27 7.79
CA ALA A 266 17.23 -17.31 7.77
C ALA A 266 17.00 -17.99 9.12
N CYS A 267 15.82 -18.60 9.27
CA CYS A 267 15.49 -19.49 10.38
C CYS A 267 14.62 -20.67 9.94
N ASP A 268 14.95 -21.87 10.42
CA ASP A 268 14.14 -23.09 10.29
C ASP A 268 13.37 -23.31 11.60
N TRP A 269 12.07 -23.06 11.57
CA TRP A 269 11.18 -23.25 12.72
C TRP A 269 10.57 -24.64 12.72
N SER A 270 11.05 -25.49 13.61
CA SER A 270 10.58 -26.86 13.75
C SER A 270 9.12 -26.94 14.17
N LEU A 271 8.49 -28.04 13.77
CA LEU A 271 7.19 -28.45 14.27
C LEU A 271 7.29 -29.18 15.62
N GLN A 272 8.50 -29.41 16.14
CA GLN A 272 8.77 -30.16 17.37
C GLN A 272 9.38 -29.25 18.45
N ASN A 273 9.28 -29.64 19.72
CA ASN A 273 9.95 -28.91 20.81
C ASN A 273 11.48 -29.09 20.82
N SER A 274 12.00 -30.11 20.12
CA SER A 274 13.43 -30.34 19.89
C SER A 274 13.62 -31.09 18.58
N GLY A 275 14.70 -30.78 17.87
CA GLY A 275 15.03 -31.40 16.57
C GLY A 275 14.01 -31.10 15.47
N PHE A 276 14.10 -31.83 14.36
CA PHE A 276 13.22 -31.71 13.21
C PHE A 276 12.59 -33.07 12.91
N SER A 277 11.27 -33.09 12.72
CA SER A 277 10.53 -34.27 12.30
C SER A 277 9.25 -33.86 11.57
N PRO A 278 8.87 -34.56 10.48
CA PRO A 278 7.67 -34.24 9.72
C PRO A 278 6.42 -34.11 10.59
N TRP A 279 5.48 -33.28 10.15
CA TRP A 279 4.15 -33.29 10.75
C TRP A 279 3.56 -34.70 10.66
N HIS A 280 2.94 -35.15 11.74
CA HIS A 280 2.38 -36.50 11.86
C HIS A 280 0.98 -36.49 12.48
N ASN A 281 0.48 -35.32 12.86
CA ASN A 281 -0.84 -35.13 13.46
C ASN A 281 -1.38 -33.73 13.16
N ARG A 282 -2.61 -33.46 13.61
CA ARG A 282 -3.27 -32.17 13.41
C ARG A 282 -2.53 -31.02 14.09
N ASP A 283 -1.98 -31.23 15.28
CA ASP A 283 -1.27 -30.18 16.03
C ASP A 283 -0.04 -29.67 15.27
N THR A 284 0.87 -30.57 14.90
CA THR A 284 2.12 -30.23 14.19
C THR A 284 1.84 -29.59 12.84
N ARG A 285 0.82 -30.07 12.12
CA ARG A 285 0.40 -29.48 10.85
C ARG A 285 -0.20 -28.08 11.04
N MET A 286 -1.07 -27.91 12.02
CA MET A 286 -1.70 -26.61 12.31
C MET A 286 -0.69 -25.59 12.81
N TYR A 287 0.30 -26.01 13.61
CA TYR A 287 1.40 -25.15 14.04
C TYR A 287 2.15 -24.56 12.84
N GLY A 288 2.59 -25.42 11.91
CA GLY A 288 3.29 -24.99 10.70
C GLY A 288 2.44 -24.05 9.81
N ASN A 289 1.16 -24.39 9.60
CA ASN A 289 0.23 -23.53 8.86
C ASN A 289 0.06 -22.15 9.52
N ASN A 290 -0.14 -22.12 10.84
CA ASN A 290 -0.34 -20.88 11.58
C ASN A 290 0.92 -20.01 11.61
N LEU A 291 2.09 -20.62 11.73
CA LEU A 291 3.37 -19.92 11.69
C LEU A 291 3.63 -19.31 10.31
N ALA A 292 3.46 -20.11 9.24
CA ALA A 292 3.58 -19.61 7.87
C ALA A 292 2.59 -18.45 7.61
N ALA A 293 1.35 -18.55 8.09
CA ALA A 293 0.36 -17.48 8.00
C ALA A 293 0.79 -16.21 8.77
N PHE A 294 1.34 -16.34 9.98
CA PHE A 294 1.86 -15.20 10.75
C PHE A 294 2.98 -14.48 9.98
N LEU A 295 3.93 -15.25 9.45
CA LEU A 295 5.06 -14.72 8.69
C LEU A 295 4.58 -13.99 7.44
N ILE A 296 3.72 -14.63 6.64
CA ILE A 296 3.17 -14.04 5.42
C ILE A 296 2.38 -12.74 5.71
N ARG A 297 1.53 -12.75 6.74
CA ARG A 297 0.76 -11.57 7.14
C ARG A 297 1.67 -10.41 7.54
N ASN A 298 2.81 -10.72 8.14
CA ASN A 298 3.76 -9.73 8.66
C ASN A 298 4.97 -9.51 7.75
N ALA A 299 4.99 -10.08 6.53
CA ALA A 299 6.14 -10.06 5.64
C ALA A 299 6.67 -8.64 5.34
N ASP A 300 5.76 -7.69 5.09
CA ASP A 300 6.11 -6.28 4.85
C ASP A 300 6.68 -5.57 6.08
N ARG A 301 6.34 -6.03 7.28
CA ARG A 301 6.81 -5.43 8.54
C ARG A 301 8.10 -6.08 9.01
N LEU A 302 8.33 -7.34 8.66
CA LEU A 302 9.50 -8.11 9.04
C LEU A 302 10.62 -8.10 7.98
N GLY A 303 10.33 -7.63 6.76
CA GLY A 303 11.28 -7.66 5.64
C GLY A 303 11.55 -9.08 5.16
N ILE A 304 10.50 -9.90 5.05
CA ILE A 304 10.62 -11.29 4.61
C ILE A 304 10.92 -11.34 3.11
N TYR A 305 11.96 -12.11 2.78
CA TYR A 305 12.33 -12.44 1.42
C TYR A 305 11.44 -13.57 0.88
N TYR A 306 11.41 -14.71 1.58
CA TYR A 306 10.53 -15.84 1.24
C TYR A 306 10.22 -16.71 2.47
N VAL A 307 9.16 -17.52 2.34
CA VAL A 307 8.78 -18.56 3.32
C VAL A 307 8.65 -19.90 2.59
N ILE A 308 9.20 -20.98 3.12
CA ILE A 308 9.00 -22.34 2.59
C ILE A 308 8.29 -23.18 3.65
N TRP A 309 7.22 -23.84 3.24
CA TRP A 309 6.44 -24.73 4.10
C TRP A 309 5.80 -25.84 3.27
N ASN A 310 5.97 -27.08 3.70
CA ASN A 310 5.30 -28.27 3.16
C ASN A 310 5.35 -28.33 1.61
N ARG A 311 6.57 -28.37 1.06
CA ARG A 311 6.83 -28.43 -0.39
C ARG A 311 6.27 -27.23 -1.16
N GLN A 312 6.12 -26.09 -0.51
CA GLN A 312 5.69 -24.84 -1.14
C GLN A 312 6.61 -23.70 -0.73
N ILE A 313 6.82 -22.75 -1.64
CA ILE A 313 7.54 -21.51 -1.39
C ILE A 313 6.62 -20.33 -1.66
N TRP A 314 6.69 -19.32 -0.81
CA TRP A 314 5.94 -18.08 -0.90
C TRP A 314 6.89 -16.90 -1.02
N PHE A 315 6.60 -16.00 -1.96
CA PHE A 315 7.25 -14.69 -2.07
C PHE A 315 6.21 -13.56 -1.93
N PRO A 316 6.59 -12.38 -1.40
CA PRO A 316 5.71 -11.22 -1.31
C PRO A 316 5.05 -10.81 -2.63
N ALA A 317 5.77 -10.89 -3.74
CA ALA A 317 5.28 -10.47 -5.05
C ALA A 317 4.38 -11.52 -5.73
N THR A 318 4.65 -12.82 -5.56
CA THR A 318 4.07 -13.89 -6.40
C THR A 318 3.19 -14.89 -5.66
N GLY A 319 3.22 -14.90 -4.33
CA GLY A 319 2.42 -15.83 -3.52
C GLY A 319 3.00 -17.26 -3.49
N TRP A 320 2.14 -18.22 -3.13
CA TRP A 320 2.50 -19.63 -2.97
C TRP A 320 2.68 -20.36 -4.29
N LYS A 321 3.73 -21.18 -4.36
CA LYS A 321 4.17 -21.93 -5.53
C LYS A 321 4.77 -23.26 -5.07
N SER A 322 4.75 -24.29 -5.91
CA SER A 322 5.41 -25.58 -5.58
C SER A 322 6.91 -25.40 -5.36
N TYR A 323 7.47 -26.17 -4.42
CA TYR A 323 8.89 -26.21 -4.10
C TYR A 323 9.41 -27.64 -4.19
N SER A 324 10.50 -27.82 -4.94
CA SER A 324 11.16 -29.11 -5.18
C SER A 324 12.64 -29.09 -4.82
N GLY A 325 13.06 -28.19 -3.92
CA GLY A 325 14.44 -28.15 -3.44
C GLY A 325 14.80 -29.33 -2.52
N PRO A 326 16.06 -29.39 -2.04
CA PRO A 326 16.61 -30.57 -1.37
C PRO A 326 15.83 -31.01 -0.12
N SER A 327 15.34 -30.07 0.68
CA SER A 327 14.44 -30.37 1.80
C SER A 327 12.98 -30.22 1.37
N ASN A 328 12.13 -31.18 1.71
CA ASN A 328 10.70 -31.06 1.41
C ASN A 328 9.94 -30.11 2.37
N HIS A 329 10.61 -29.58 3.40
CA HIS A 329 10.04 -28.66 4.41
C HIS A 329 8.74 -29.17 5.04
N THR A 330 8.61 -30.49 5.23
CA THR A 330 7.45 -31.10 5.91
C THR A 330 7.62 -31.16 7.42
N ASP A 331 8.81 -30.81 7.92
CA ASP A 331 9.26 -30.90 9.31
C ASP A 331 9.57 -29.54 9.95
N HIS A 332 9.55 -28.46 9.16
CA HIS A 332 9.73 -27.08 9.63
C HIS A 332 9.16 -26.04 8.65
N VAL A 333 8.93 -24.84 9.16
CA VAL A 333 8.71 -23.63 8.35
C VAL A 333 10.05 -22.90 8.22
N HIS A 334 10.55 -22.77 7.00
CA HIS A 334 11.73 -21.97 6.71
C HIS A 334 11.31 -20.55 6.36
N VAL A 335 12.08 -19.57 6.84
CA VAL A 335 11.90 -18.16 6.49
C VAL A 335 13.25 -17.51 6.23
N SER A 336 13.32 -16.72 5.15
CA SER A 336 14.46 -15.90 4.79
C SER A 336 14.08 -14.42 4.77
N LEU A 337 15.04 -13.55 5.08
CA LEU A 337 14.89 -12.10 5.19
C LEU A 337 15.61 -11.39 4.04
N LEU A 338 15.13 -10.20 3.64
CA LEU A 338 15.81 -9.28 2.72
C LEU A 338 17.09 -8.71 3.36
#